data_AF-S1QW98-F1
#
_entry.id   AF-S1QW98-F1
#
_cell.length_a   1.000
_cell.length_b   1.000
_cell.length_c   1.000
_cell.angle_alpha   90.00
_cell.angle_beta   90.00
_cell.angle_gamma   90.00
#
_symmetry.space_group_name_H-M   'P 1'
#
loop_
_entity.id
_entity.type
_entity.pdbx_description
1 polymer ?
#
loop_
_entity_poly.entity_id
_entity_poly.type
_entity_poly.pdbx_seq_one_letter_code
_entity_poly.pdbx_strand_id
1 'polypeptide(L)'
;MTWNFLKKKVTVPGKPEEETITYRRKKAKGKRQAIFQQFKPEVIHHELTGEACTCPDCHEKLKEIGSCVQRQELVYVPAQLKRVDHIQHAYKCVACSKKNATDKIIKAPIPKAPLAHSLGSASIIAHTIHQKFTLKVPNYRQEEDWQKMGLPISRKEMANWHIKFGQYYFEPLYELLREKLLTQSLLHVDETAYRVLENDTSLTYYWTFLSGKQAT
;
A
#
# COMPACT_ATOMS: atom_id res chain seq x y z
N MET A 1 -41.68 -45.38 29.39
CA MET A 1 -40.22 -45.55 29.53
C MET A 1 -39.58 -44.17 29.57
N THR A 2 -39.41 -43.63 30.77
CA THR A 2 -38.82 -42.31 31.02
C THR A 2 -37.32 -42.46 31.17
N TRP A 3 -36.56 -42.01 30.17
CA TRP A 3 -35.10 -41.95 30.25
C TRP A 3 -34.69 -40.72 31.05
N ASN A 4 -34.33 -40.93 32.32
CA ASN A 4 -33.64 -39.95 33.17
C ASN A 4 -32.20 -39.80 32.68
N PHE A 5 -31.92 -38.78 31.85
CA PHE A 5 -30.55 -38.37 31.56
C PHE A 5 -30.00 -37.54 32.72
N LEU A 6 -29.31 -38.20 33.64
CA LEU A 6 -28.54 -37.55 34.69
C LEU A 6 -27.40 -36.75 34.03
N LYS A 7 -27.56 -35.44 33.86
CA LYS A 7 -26.48 -34.55 33.42
C LYS A 7 -25.41 -34.49 34.52
N LYS A 8 -24.38 -35.35 34.44
CA LYS A 8 -23.14 -35.17 35.19
C LYS A 8 -22.52 -33.84 34.77
N LYS A 9 -22.56 -32.83 35.64
CA LYS A 9 -21.71 -31.64 35.49
C LYS A 9 -20.27 -32.08 35.72
N VAL A 10 -19.50 -32.18 34.64
CA VAL A 10 -18.05 -32.28 34.73
C VAL A 10 -17.54 -30.89 35.08
N THR A 11 -17.19 -30.68 36.35
CA THR A 11 -16.39 -29.52 36.78
C THR A 11 -14.96 -29.74 36.31
N VAL A 12 -14.56 -29.04 35.25
CA VAL A 12 -13.17 -28.96 34.82
C VAL A 12 -12.42 -28.11 35.85
N PRO A 13 -11.38 -28.66 36.53
CA PRO A 13 -10.60 -27.86 37.46
C PRO A 13 -9.77 -26.83 36.67
N GLY A 14 -9.85 -25.57 37.11
CA GLY A 14 -8.91 -24.47 36.84
C GLY A 14 -8.42 -24.31 35.40
N LYS A 15 -8.97 -23.33 34.67
CA LYS A 15 -8.27 -22.76 33.50
C LYS A 15 -6.87 -22.32 33.97
N PRO A 16 -5.77 -22.80 33.36
CA PRO A 16 -4.47 -22.17 33.60
C PRO A 16 -4.58 -20.72 33.14
N GLU A 17 -4.07 -19.79 33.97
CA GLU A 17 -4.00 -18.37 33.62
C GLU A 17 -3.22 -18.24 32.30
N GLU A 18 -3.87 -17.69 31.28
CA GLU A 18 -3.22 -17.35 30.02
C GLU A 18 -2.30 -16.15 30.27
N GLU A 19 -1.05 -16.43 30.65
CA GLU A 19 -0.01 -15.41 30.70
C GLU A 19 0.24 -14.88 29.28
N THR A 20 -0.32 -13.69 28.99
CA THR A 20 -0.10 -13.01 27.72
C THR A 20 1.29 -12.39 27.74
N ILE A 21 2.30 -13.13 27.26
CA ILE A 21 3.68 -12.64 27.14
C ILE A 21 3.74 -11.51 26.11
N THR A 22 3.65 -10.26 26.57
CA THR A 22 3.77 -9.06 25.73
C THR A 22 5.24 -8.71 25.53
N TYR A 23 5.94 -9.44 24.63
CA TYR A 23 7.30 -9.05 24.28
C TYR A 23 7.31 -7.81 23.37
N ARG A 24 7.96 -6.74 23.82
CA ARG A 24 8.16 -5.52 23.01
C ARG A 24 9.49 -5.66 22.25
N ARG A 25 9.46 -6.21 21.04
CA ARG A 25 10.66 -6.36 20.21
C ARG A 25 11.21 -4.98 19.84
N LYS A 26 12.41 -4.63 20.32
CA LYS A 26 13.12 -3.43 19.84
C LYS A 26 13.34 -3.58 18.33
N LYS A 27 12.80 -2.65 17.53
CA LYS A 27 13.07 -2.61 16.09
C LYS A 27 14.56 -2.38 15.91
N ALA A 28 15.25 -3.33 15.27
CA ALA A 28 16.64 -3.16 14.89
C ALA A 28 16.74 -1.95 13.94
N LYS A 29 17.42 -0.90 14.39
CA LYS A 29 17.67 0.29 13.57
C LYS A 29 18.51 -0.13 12.35
N GLY A 30 18.19 0.40 11.17
CA GLY A 30 18.98 0.16 9.95
C GLY A 30 18.61 -1.06 9.11
N LYS A 31 17.72 -1.97 9.57
CA LYS A 31 17.32 -3.16 8.77
C LYS A 31 16.79 -2.78 7.37
N ARG A 32 15.97 -1.72 7.29
CA ARG A 32 15.44 -1.21 6.01
C ARG A 32 16.55 -0.69 5.10
N GLN A 33 17.52 0.03 5.66
CA GLN A 33 18.65 0.56 4.88
C GLN A 33 19.53 -0.57 4.34
N ALA A 34 19.76 -1.60 5.15
CA ALA A 34 20.51 -2.78 4.73
C ALA A 34 19.83 -3.55 3.58
N ILE A 35 18.49 -3.56 3.52
CA ILE A 35 17.76 -4.11 2.37
C ILE A 35 18.00 -3.25 1.12
N PHE A 36 17.86 -1.93 1.23
CA PHE A 36 18.08 -1.02 0.09
C PHE A 36 19.50 -1.04 -0.46
N GLN A 37 20.51 -1.28 0.38
CA GLN A 37 21.91 -1.34 -0.05
C GLN A 37 22.22 -2.56 -0.94
N GLN A 38 21.36 -3.58 -0.96
CA GLN A 38 21.54 -4.78 -1.80
C GLN A 38 21.22 -4.53 -3.27
N PHE A 39 20.47 -3.48 -3.58
CA PHE A 39 19.97 -3.21 -4.93
C PHE A 39 20.68 -2.01 -5.56
N LYS A 40 20.87 -2.09 -6.88
CA LYS A 40 21.48 -1.01 -7.66
C LYS A 40 20.61 0.25 -7.60
N PRO A 41 21.18 1.43 -7.27
CA PRO A 41 20.46 2.68 -7.28
C PRO A 41 20.25 3.21 -8.70
N GLU A 42 19.04 3.69 -8.93
CA GLU A 42 18.65 4.54 -10.04
C GLU A 42 18.16 5.86 -9.43
N VAL A 43 18.76 6.97 -9.85
CA VAL A 43 18.52 8.27 -9.24
C VAL A 43 17.52 9.04 -10.09
N ILE A 44 16.45 9.53 -9.46
CA ILE A 44 15.47 10.39 -10.13
C ILE A 44 15.52 11.77 -9.49
N HIS A 45 15.92 12.75 -10.28
CA HIS A 45 15.96 14.15 -9.91
C HIS A 45 14.59 14.79 -10.11
N HIS A 46 14.04 15.36 -9.03
CA HIS A 46 12.83 16.17 -9.05
C HIS A 46 13.25 17.63 -9.03
N GLU A 47 13.16 18.27 -10.20
CA GLU A 47 13.56 19.66 -10.44
C GLU A 47 12.32 20.51 -10.77
N LEU A 48 12.40 21.81 -10.49
CA LEU A 48 11.41 22.76 -10.98
C LEU A 48 11.68 23.02 -12.47
N THR A 49 10.65 22.97 -13.31
CA THR A 49 10.76 23.23 -14.74
C THR A 49 9.76 24.30 -15.18
N GLY A 50 10.11 25.05 -16.23
CA GLY A 50 9.23 26.06 -16.84
C GLY A 50 8.79 27.17 -15.88
N GLU A 51 7.48 27.42 -15.82
CA GLU A 51 6.88 28.46 -14.99
C GLU A 51 7.15 28.26 -13.49
N ALA A 52 7.33 27.01 -13.06
CA ALA A 52 7.63 26.68 -11.67
C ALA A 52 9.04 27.15 -11.23
N CYS A 53 9.92 27.53 -12.16
CA CYS A 53 11.21 28.14 -11.86
C CYS A 53 11.10 29.62 -11.47
N THR A 54 9.90 30.21 -11.50
CA THR A 54 9.66 31.60 -11.12
C THR A 54 9.06 31.70 -9.72
N CYS A 55 9.47 32.72 -8.96
CA CYS A 55 8.93 32.96 -7.63
C CYS A 55 7.48 33.43 -7.73
N PRO A 56 6.54 32.83 -6.99
CA PRO A 56 5.12 33.20 -7.06
C PRO A 56 4.83 34.61 -6.51
N ASP A 57 5.74 35.23 -5.74
CA ASP A 57 5.49 36.56 -5.14
C ASP A 57 6.11 37.71 -5.94
N CYS A 58 7.27 37.49 -6.54
CA CYS A 58 8.05 38.55 -7.20
C CYS A 58 8.38 38.25 -8.66
N HIS A 59 7.96 37.09 -9.16
CA HIS A 59 8.16 36.63 -10.54
C HIS A 59 9.62 36.56 -11.02
N GLU A 60 10.59 36.72 -10.12
CA GLU A 60 12.01 36.52 -10.43
C GLU A 60 12.37 35.03 -10.49
N LYS A 61 13.47 34.74 -11.22
CA LYS A 61 14.00 33.38 -11.35
C LYS A 61 14.53 32.87 -10.01
N LEU A 62 14.15 31.64 -9.67
CA LEU A 62 14.63 30.93 -8.49
C LEU A 62 16.05 30.39 -8.73
N LYS A 63 16.90 30.47 -7.71
CA LYS A 63 18.26 29.92 -7.73
C LYS A 63 18.30 28.62 -6.96
N GLU A 64 18.84 27.56 -7.54
CA GLU A 64 19.04 26.30 -6.84
C GLU A 64 20.03 26.45 -5.66
N ILE A 65 19.68 25.88 -4.52
CA ILE A 65 20.50 25.91 -3.29
C ILE A 65 21.15 24.55 -3.04
N GLY A 66 20.44 23.47 -3.39
CA GLY A 66 20.93 22.12 -3.21
C GLY A 66 19.84 21.08 -3.33
N SER A 67 20.26 19.83 -3.21
CA SER A 67 19.43 18.65 -3.43
C SER A 67 19.54 17.70 -2.25
N CYS A 68 18.46 17.02 -1.89
CA CYS A 68 18.48 16.00 -0.83
C CYS A 68 17.67 14.75 -1.20
N VAL A 69 18.14 13.58 -0.75
CA VAL A 69 17.42 12.31 -0.94
C VAL A 69 16.21 12.31 0.00
N GLN A 70 15.02 12.42 -0.56
CA GLN A 70 13.78 12.43 0.22
C GLN A 70 13.22 11.03 0.45
N ARG A 71 13.36 10.15 -0.54
CA ARG A 71 12.80 8.80 -0.48
C ARG A 71 13.67 7.81 -1.24
N GLN A 72 13.84 6.64 -0.64
CA GLN A 72 14.34 5.44 -1.30
C GLN A 72 13.22 4.41 -1.35
N GLU A 73 12.96 3.85 -2.53
CA GLU A 73 11.98 2.79 -2.73
C GLU A 73 12.52 1.69 -3.63
N LEU A 74 11.93 0.49 -3.54
CA LEU A 74 12.25 -0.61 -4.44
C LEU A 74 11.19 -0.70 -5.52
N VAL A 75 11.60 -0.73 -6.77
CA VAL A 75 10.71 -0.90 -7.93
C VAL A 75 10.88 -2.30 -8.48
N TYR A 76 9.74 -2.96 -8.70
CA TYR A 76 9.68 -4.23 -9.39
C TYR A 76 9.61 -3.99 -10.90
N VAL A 77 10.64 -4.46 -11.59
CA VAL A 77 10.65 -4.64 -13.04
C VAL A 77 10.61 -6.16 -13.24
N PRO A 78 9.86 -6.73 -14.21
CA PRO A 78 9.75 -8.19 -14.33
C PRO A 78 11.09 -8.92 -14.16
N ALA A 79 11.11 -9.86 -13.21
CA ALA A 79 12.28 -10.64 -12.77
C ALA A 79 13.43 -9.90 -12.06
N GLN A 80 13.31 -8.61 -11.73
CA GLN A 80 14.35 -7.87 -11.00
C GLN A 80 13.80 -6.77 -10.08
N LEU A 81 14.57 -6.47 -9.04
CA LEU A 81 14.30 -5.35 -8.15
C LEU A 81 15.39 -4.28 -8.31
N LYS A 82 14.96 -3.02 -8.37
CA LYS A 82 15.84 -1.86 -8.45
C LYS A 82 15.56 -0.91 -7.31
N ARG A 83 16.58 -0.23 -6.79
CA ARG A 83 16.38 0.86 -5.84
C ARG A 83 16.24 2.16 -6.60
N VAL A 84 15.18 2.90 -6.34
CA VAL A 84 14.99 4.25 -6.88
C VAL A 84 15.16 5.26 -5.74
N ASP A 85 16.13 6.17 -5.92
CA ASP A 85 16.46 7.23 -4.99
C ASP A 85 15.86 8.55 -5.54
N HIS A 86 14.81 9.05 -4.89
CA HIS A 86 14.15 10.31 -5.25
C HIS A 86 14.89 11.48 -4.60
N ILE A 87 15.53 12.30 -5.43
CA ILE A 87 16.25 13.50 -5.03
C ILE A 87 15.36 14.71 -5.25
N GLN A 88 15.14 15.50 -4.19
CA GLN A 88 14.40 16.76 -4.25
C GLN A 88 15.36 17.92 -4.38
N HIS A 89 15.18 18.75 -5.40
CA HIS A 89 15.88 20.01 -5.53
C HIS A 89 15.13 21.12 -4.78
N ALA A 90 15.90 21.96 -4.09
CA ALA A 90 15.42 23.11 -3.36
C ALA A 90 16.01 24.39 -3.93
N TYR A 91 15.15 25.40 -4.10
CA TYR A 91 15.47 26.66 -4.74
C TYR A 91 15.14 27.84 -3.83
N LYS A 92 15.95 28.89 -3.88
CA LYS A 92 15.77 30.16 -3.16
C LYS A 92 15.31 31.25 -4.12
N CYS A 93 14.40 32.09 -3.68
CA CYS A 93 14.25 33.40 -4.30
C CYS A 93 15.27 34.39 -3.71
N VAL A 94 16.19 34.89 -4.54
CA VAL A 94 17.23 35.85 -4.11
C VAL A 94 16.63 37.21 -3.78
N ALA A 95 15.68 37.73 -4.57
CA ALA A 95 15.07 39.02 -4.27
C ALA A 95 14.19 39.02 -3.02
N CYS A 96 13.36 37.98 -2.82
CA CYS A 96 12.55 37.88 -1.60
C CYS A 96 13.45 37.74 -0.36
N SER A 97 14.56 37.00 -0.47
CA SER A 97 15.55 36.85 0.60
C SER A 97 16.26 38.17 0.95
N LYS A 98 16.47 39.07 -0.02
CA LYS A 98 17.03 40.40 0.24
C LYS A 98 16.02 41.37 0.87
N LYS A 99 14.74 41.24 0.53
CA LYS A 99 13.67 42.16 0.98
C LYS A 99 13.07 41.77 2.34
N ASN A 100 13.05 40.48 2.67
CA ASN A 100 12.42 39.95 3.87
C ASN A 100 13.46 39.40 4.85
N ALA A 101 13.13 39.38 6.14
CA ALA A 101 13.95 38.74 7.16
C ALA A 101 14.02 37.21 7.02
N THR A 102 13.10 36.60 6.28
CA THR A 102 13.00 35.15 6.08
C THR A 102 13.25 34.75 4.63
N ASP A 103 14.01 33.67 4.45
CA ASP A 103 14.29 33.10 3.15
C ASP A 103 13.08 32.36 2.58
N LYS A 104 12.66 32.73 1.36
CA LYS A 104 11.66 31.96 0.62
C LYS A 104 12.32 30.80 -0.14
N ILE A 105 12.11 29.58 0.37
CA ILE A 105 12.61 28.33 -0.22
C ILE A 105 11.45 27.56 -0.82
N ILE A 106 11.58 27.19 -2.09
CA ILE A 106 10.61 26.40 -2.84
C ILE A 106 11.28 25.09 -3.22
N LYS A 107 10.60 23.97 -2.98
CA LYS A 107 11.11 22.64 -3.30
C LYS A 107 10.31 22.04 -4.44
N ALA A 108 10.98 21.27 -5.29
CA ALA A 108 10.30 20.54 -6.36
C ALA A 108 9.28 19.54 -5.78
N PRO A 109 8.09 19.40 -6.38
CA PRO A 109 7.11 18.43 -5.94
C PRO A 109 7.63 17.00 -6.16
N ILE A 110 7.40 16.10 -5.19
CA ILE A 110 7.73 14.67 -5.33
C ILE A 110 6.44 13.86 -5.22
N PRO A 111 6.24 12.85 -6.09
CA PRO A 111 5.12 11.92 -5.98
C PRO A 111 5.10 11.25 -4.60
N LYS A 112 3.95 11.26 -3.92
CA LYS A 112 3.80 10.58 -2.63
C LYS A 112 3.88 9.06 -2.83
N ALA A 113 4.48 8.37 -1.86
CA ALA A 113 4.50 6.91 -1.89
C ALA A 113 3.07 6.39 -1.64
N PRO A 114 2.65 5.28 -2.27
CA PRO A 114 1.29 4.75 -2.07
C PRO A 114 1.00 4.39 -0.62
N LEU A 115 1.99 3.83 0.08
CA LEU A 115 1.90 3.50 1.49
C LEU A 115 3.13 4.05 2.23
N ALA A 116 2.89 4.98 3.16
CA ALA A 116 3.95 5.59 3.95
C ALA A 116 4.71 4.55 4.79
N HIS A 117 6.04 4.70 4.87
CA HIS A 117 6.94 3.83 5.63
C HIS A 117 6.89 2.33 5.26
N SER A 118 6.32 1.98 4.11
CA SER A 118 6.28 0.62 3.57
C SER A 118 7.51 0.32 2.69
N LEU A 119 7.82 -0.96 2.47
CA LEU A 119 8.72 -1.44 1.42
C LEU A 119 8.02 -1.59 0.06
N GLY A 120 6.68 -1.64 0.07
CA GLY A 120 5.89 -1.76 -1.14
C GLY A 120 5.80 -0.44 -1.89
N SER A 121 6.53 -0.32 -3.00
CA SER A 121 6.26 0.70 -4.01
C SER A 121 4.98 0.36 -4.80
N ALA A 122 4.54 1.29 -5.65
CA ALA A 122 3.37 1.06 -6.51
C ALA A 122 3.51 -0.22 -7.35
N SER A 123 4.68 -0.43 -7.95
CA SER A 123 4.98 -1.61 -8.77
C SER A 123 4.93 -2.92 -7.99
N ILE A 124 5.51 -2.97 -6.79
CA ILE A 124 5.53 -4.16 -5.93
C ILE A 124 4.10 -4.49 -5.49
N ILE A 125 3.36 -3.50 -4.98
CA ILE A 125 1.98 -3.69 -4.53
C ILE A 125 1.12 -4.18 -5.68
N ALA A 126 1.19 -3.52 -6.85
CA ALA A 126 0.47 -3.93 -8.05
C ALA A 126 0.79 -5.38 -8.44
N HIS A 127 2.07 -5.76 -8.43
CA HIS A 127 2.46 -7.14 -8.76
C HIS A 127 1.93 -8.16 -7.76
N THR A 128 1.99 -7.88 -6.45
CA THR A 128 1.43 -8.80 -5.43
C THR A 128 -0.09 -8.94 -5.53
N ILE A 129 -0.81 -7.86 -5.85
CA ILE A 129 -2.26 -7.87 -6.10
C ILE A 129 -2.56 -8.71 -7.35
N HIS A 130 -1.85 -8.47 -8.46
CA HIS A 130 -2.01 -9.24 -9.68
C HIS A 130 -1.78 -10.73 -9.46
N GLN A 131 -0.68 -11.10 -8.79
CA GLN A 131 -0.41 -12.49 -8.43
C GLN A 131 -1.53 -13.10 -7.57
N LYS A 132 -2.03 -12.35 -6.58
CA LYS A 132 -3.05 -12.85 -5.66
C LYS A 132 -4.41 -13.04 -6.33
N PHE A 133 -4.88 -12.04 -7.06
CA PHE A 133 -6.27 -11.98 -7.53
C PHE A 133 -6.43 -12.47 -8.97
N THR A 134 -5.46 -12.19 -9.85
CA THR A 134 -5.47 -12.66 -11.24
C THR A 134 -4.90 -14.08 -11.33
N LEU A 135 -3.70 -14.30 -10.80
CA LEU A 135 -2.99 -15.58 -10.95
C LEU A 135 -3.26 -16.59 -9.83
N LYS A 136 -4.08 -16.21 -8.84
CA LYS A 136 -4.45 -17.05 -7.69
C LYS A 136 -3.27 -17.60 -6.89
N VAL A 137 -2.13 -16.89 -6.89
CA VAL A 137 -0.94 -17.25 -6.13
C VAL A 137 -1.14 -16.86 -4.65
N PRO A 138 -1.13 -17.81 -3.71
CA PRO A 138 -1.32 -17.51 -2.30
C PRO A 138 -0.12 -16.75 -1.71
N ASN A 139 -0.37 -15.88 -0.74
CA ASN A 139 0.66 -14.99 -0.19
C ASN A 139 1.88 -15.72 0.41
N TYR A 140 1.74 -16.97 0.89
CA TYR A 140 2.91 -17.73 1.38
C TYR A 140 3.89 -18.05 0.25
N ARG A 141 3.38 -18.38 -0.94
CA ARG A 141 4.21 -18.67 -2.12
C ARG A 141 4.87 -17.39 -2.62
N GLN A 142 4.13 -16.28 -2.61
CA GLN A 142 4.70 -14.97 -2.93
C GLN A 142 5.82 -14.61 -1.95
N GLU A 143 5.62 -14.83 -0.64
CA GLU A 143 6.62 -14.55 0.41
C GLU A 143 7.93 -15.29 0.13
N GLU A 144 7.88 -16.57 -0.25
CA GLU A 144 9.06 -17.35 -0.65
C GLU A 144 9.73 -16.77 -1.91
N ASP A 145 8.94 -16.39 -2.92
CA ASP A 145 9.50 -15.87 -4.18
C ASP A 145 10.16 -14.49 -4.00
N TRP A 146 9.57 -13.62 -3.18
CA TRP A 146 10.18 -12.33 -2.85
C TRP A 146 11.45 -12.47 -2.01
N GLN A 147 11.49 -13.46 -1.11
CA GLN A 147 12.71 -13.79 -0.36
C GLN A 147 13.85 -14.21 -1.30
N LYS A 148 13.57 -15.01 -2.34
CA LYS A 148 14.56 -15.38 -3.36
C LYS A 148 15.10 -14.16 -4.13
N MET A 149 14.28 -13.13 -4.30
CA MET A 149 14.68 -11.85 -4.93
C MET A 149 15.38 -10.88 -3.96
N GLY A 150 15.66 -11.29 -2.72
CA GLY A 150 16.32 -10.45 -1.71
C GLY A 150 15.39 -9.43 -1.03
N LEU A 151 14.08 -9.55 -1.22
CA LEU A 151 13.08 -8.69 -0.58
C LEU A 151 12.29 -9.46 0.49
N PRO A 152 12.67 -9.38 1.77
CA PRO A 152 12.02 -10.13 2.83
C PRO A 152 10.70 -9.48 3.25
N ILE A 153 9.65 -9.66 2.46
CA ILE A 153 8.29 -9.21 2.77
C ILE A 153 7.46 -10.37 3.32
N SER A 154 6.72 -10.08 4.37
CA SER A 154 5.88 -11.07 5.03
C SER A 154 4.48 -11.18 4.42
N ARG A 155 3.84 -12.33 4.58
CA ARG A 155 2.40 -12.52 4.28
C ARG A 155 1.51 -11.45 4.87
N LYS A 156 1.80 -11.06 6.11
CA LYS A 156 1.07 -10.03 6.85
C LYS A 156 1.25 -8.65 6.21
N GLU A 157 2.45 -8.31 5.79
CA GLU A 157 2.70 -7.05 5.09
C GLU A 157 1.95 -6.99 3.76
N MET A 158 2.03 -8.05 2.95
CA MET A 158 1.29 -8.11 1.68
C MET A 158 -0.22 -7.99 1.88
N ALA A 159 -0.79 -8.75 2.82
CA ALA A 159 -2.23 -8.67 3.11
C ALA A 159 -2.63 -7.25 3.57
N ASN A 160 -1.84 -6.64 4.46
CA ASN A 160 -2.09 -5.26 4.91
C ASN A 160 -1.98 -4.25 3.76
N TRP A 161 -1.07 -4.46 2.81
CA TRP A 161 -0.96 -3.61 1.63
C TRP A 161 -2.20 -3.74 0.75
N HIS A 162 -2.67 -4.96 0.49
CA HIS A 162 -3.88 -5.19 -0.31
C HIS A 162 -5.10 -4.51 0.30
N ILE A 163 -5.30 -4.63 1.62
CA ILE A 163 -6.42 -3.99 2.33
C ILE A 163 -6.33 -2.47 2.23
N LYS A 164 -5.18 -1.88 2.60
CA LYS A 164 -5.01 -0.42 2.58
C LYS A 164 -5.12 0.15 1.18
N PHE A 165 -4.56 -0.55 0.19
CA PHE A 165 -4.63 -0.10 -1.20
C PHE A 165 -6.07 -0.17 -1.71
N GLY A 166 -6.82 -1.22 -1.34
CA GLY A 166 -8.25 -1.33 -1.60
C GLY A 166 -9.03 -0.13 -1.07
N GLN A 167 -8.83 0.23 0.20
CA GLN A 167 -9.49 1.37 0.84
C GLN A 167 -9.07 2.73 0.24
N TYR A 168 -7.77 2.94 0.01
CA TYR A 168 -7.29 4.27 -0.39
C TYR A 168 -7.46 4.57 -1.87
N TYR A 169 -7.43 3.54 -2.73
CA TYR A 169 -7.37 3.72 -4.19
C TYR A 169 -8.53 3.05 -4.93
N PHE A 170 -8.99 1.88 -4.49
CA PHE A 170 -10.05 1.16 -5.20
C PHE A 170 -11.44 1.49 -4.72
N GLU A 171 -11.64 1.86 -3.45
CA GLU A 171 -12.95 2.22 -2.91
C GLU A 171 -13.61 3.40 -3.65
N PRO A 172 -12.92 4.52 -3.94
CA PRO A 172 -13.53 5.60 -4.74
C PRO A 172 -13.89 5.17 -6.16
N LEU A 173 -13.07 4.32 -6.77
CA LEU A 173 -13.34 3.78 -8.11
C LEU A 173 -14.52 2.83 -8.10
N TYR A 174 -14.61 1.97 -7.09
CA TYR A 174 -15.71 1.05 -6.87
C TYR A 174 -17.04 1.78 -6.69
N GLU A 175 -17.07 2.83 -5.87
CA GLU A 175 -18.29 3.63 -5.70
C GLU A 175 -18.73 4.30 -6.99
N LEU A 176 -17.79 4.86 -7.76
CA LEU A 176 -18.11 5.43 -9.07
C LEU A 176 -18.67 4.36 -10.03
N LEU A 177 -18.07 3.16 -10.07
CA LEU A 177 -18.58 2.04 -10.87
C LEU A 177 -19.99 1.64 -10.42
N ARG A 178 -20.23 1.57 -9.11
CA ARG A 178 -21.52 1.26 -8.52
C ARG A 178 -22.58 2.31 -8.89
N GLU A 179 -22.27 3.60 -8.78
CA GLU A 179 -23.16 4.67 -9.20
C GLU A 179 -23.56 4.54 -10.68
N LYS A 180 -22.60 4.28 -11.57
CA LYS A 180 -22.84 4.08 -13.01
C LYS A 180 -23.64 2.80 -13.30
N LEU A 181 -23.46 1.77 -12.48
CA LEU A 181 -24.19 0.53 -12.62
C LEU A 181 -25.67 0.70 -12.24
N LEU A 182 -25.95 1.48 -11.18
CA LEU A 182 -27.31 1.74 -10.73
C LEU A 182 -28.15 2.59 -11.70
N THR A 183 -27.52 3.28 -12.67
CA THR A 183 -28.26 3.99 -13.73
C THR A 183 -28.70 3.10 -14.89
N GLN A 184 -28.25 1.84 -14.93
CA GLN A 184 -28.59 0.92 -16.03
C GLN A 184 -30.03 0.41 -15.88
N SER A 185 -30.74 0.26 -17.00
CA SER A 185 -32.09 -0.32 -17.02
C SER A 185 -32.11 -1.82 -16.77
N LEU A 186 -31.00 -2.51 -17.08
CA LEU A 186 -30.84 -3.95 -16.92
C LEU A 186 -29.50 -4.26 -16.27
N LEU A 187 -29.55 -5.09 -15.22
CA LEU A 187 -28.39 -5.61 -14.52
C LEU A 187 -28.40 -7.13 -14.54
N HIS A 188 -27.24 -7.71 -14.83
CA HIS A 188 -26.99 -9.14 -14.62
C HIS A 188 -26.39 -9.33 -13.24
N VAL A 189 -26.90 -10.33 -12.54
CA VAL A 189 -26.48 -10.65 -11.17
C VAL A 189 -26.16 -12.13 -11.11
N ASP A 190 -24.97 -12.46 -10.63
CA ASP A 190 -24.53 -13.84 -10.39
C ASP A 190 -24.16 -14.05 -8.92
N GLU A 191 -24.59 -15.17 -8.36
CA GLU A 191 -24.40 -15.53 -6.96
C GLU A 191 -23.28 -16.57 -6.85
N THR A 192 -22.27 -16.28 -6.03
CA THR A 192 -21.19 -17.22 -5.73
C THR A 192 -21.07 -17.45 -4.23
N ALA A 193 -21.22 -18.70 -3.79
CA ALA A 193 -21.08 -19.08 -2.39
C ALA A 193 -19.61 -19.31 -2.01
N TYR A 194 -19.18 -18.76 -0.88
CA TYR A 194 -17.86 -18.96 -0.29
C TYR A 194 -17.96 -19.27 1.20
N ARG A 195 -17.03 -20.08 1.70
CA ARG A 195 -16.88 -20.31 3.14
C ARG A 195 -15.97 -19.24 3.73
N VAL A 196 -16.52 -18.43 4.63
CA VAL A 196 -15.78 -17.39 5.34
C VAL A 196 -15.50 -17.86 6.76
N LEU A 197 -14.28 -17.59 7.27
CA LEU A 197 -13.83 -18.08 8.57
C LEU A 197 -14.58 -17.46 9.77
N GLU A 198 -15.05 -16.22 9.61
CA GLU A 198 -15.68 -15.42 10.68
C GLU A 198 -17.21 -15.34 10.55
N ASN A 199 -17.86 -16.34 9.96
CA ASN A 199 -19.32 -16.38 9.83
C ASN A 199 -19.91 -17.61 10.55
N ASP A 200 -20.98 -17.40 11.31
CA ASP A 200 -21.74 -18.46 11.98
C ASP A 200 -22.45 -19.38 10.98
N THR A 201 -22.71 -18.88 9.77
CA THR A 201 -23.30 -19.65 8.68
C THR A 201 -22.23 -20.40 7.88
N SER A 202 -22.56 -21.61 7.44
CA SER A 202 -21.64 -22.48 6.69
C SER A 202 -21.25 -21.93 5.31
N LEU A 203 -22.10 -21.07 4.73
CA LEU A 203 -21.92 -20.44 3.42
C LEU A 203 -22.27 -18.96 3.49
N THR A 204 -21.35 -18.13 3.00
CA THR A 204 -21.58 -16.70 2.72
C THR A 204 -21.75 -16.53 1.22
N TYR A 205 -22.78 -15.80 0.80
CA TYR A 205 -23.05 -15.55 -0.61
C TYR A 205 -22.52 -14.19 -1.02
N TYR A 206 -21.76 -14.17 -2.12
CA TYR A 206 -21.26 -12.96 -2.76
C TYR A 206 -22.01 -12.76 -4.07
N TRP A 207 -22.54 -11.56 -4.27
CA TRP A 207 -23.26 -11.18 -5.47
C TRP A 207 -22.36 -10.34 -6.36
N THR A 208 -22.18 -10.76 -7.60
CA THR A 208 -21.47 -9.98 -8.61
C THR A 208 -22.47 -9.35 -9.56
N PHE A 209 -22.29 -8.06 -9.82
CA PHE A 209 -23.18 -7.27 -10.67
C PHE A 209 -22.44 -6.84 -11.93
N LEU A 210 -23.08 -7.01 -13.07
CA LEU A 210 -22.55 -6.66 -14.39
C LEU A 210 -23.62 -5.87 -15.15
N SER A 211 -23.21 -4.87 -15.92
CA SER A 211 -24.13 -4.21 -16.83
C SER A 211 -24.53 -5.17 -17.95
N GLY A 212 -25.78 -5.10 -18.42
CA GLY A 212 -26.12 -5.64 -19.74
C GLY A 212 -25.14 -5.06 -20.76
N LYS A 213 -24.55 -5.91 -21.63
CA LYS A 213 -23.55 -5.49 -22.63
C LYS A 213 -23.91 -4.12 -23.22
N GLN A 214 -22.90 -3.23 -23.38
CA GLN A 214 -23.04 -2.04 -24.21
C GLN A 214 -23.64 -2.50 -25.54
N ALA A 215 -24.88 -2.10 -25.82
CA ALA A 215 -25.43 -2.19 -27.15
C ALA A 215 -24.54 -1.31 -28.03
N THR A 216 -23.63 -1.95 -28.76
CA THR A 216 -22.95 -1.37 -29.92
C THR A 216 -23.98 -0.95 -30.94
#